data_AF-A0A5C6CD11-F1
#
_entry.id   AF-A0A5C6CD11-F1
#
_cell.length_a   1.000
_cell.length_b   1.000
_cell.length_c   1.000
_cell.angle_alpha   90.00
_cell.angle_beta   90.00
_cell.angle_gamma   90.00
#
_symmetry.space_group_name_H-M   'P 1'
#
loop_
_entity.id
_entity.type
_entity.pdbx_description
1 polymer ?
#
loop_
_entity_poly.entity_id
_entity_poly.type
_entity_poly.pdbx_seq_one_letter_code
_entity_poly.pdbx_strand_id
1 'polypeptide(L)'
;MEQNQLAVDRRAAAKMLGIGPTKLWQITYPRGPVPSFRVGRAVRYSVADLRAFVDDRRRETAERIAKDIGLMTAADLLEGGRP
;
A
#
# COMPACT_ATOMS: atom_id res chain seq x y z
N MET A 1 -25.83 3.19 4.76
CA MET A 1 -25.11 3.00 6.03
C MET A 1 -23.70 2.57 5.69
N GLU A 2 -22.79 3.53 5.54
CA GLU A 2 -21.38 3.23 5.24
C GLU A 2 -20.74 2.71 6.53
N GLN A 3 -20.60 1.39 6.62
CA GLN A 3 -19.95 0.74 7.76
C GLN A 3 -18.45 1.01 7.65
N ASN A 4 -17.94 1.89 8.50
CA ASN A 4 -16.53 2.28 8.56
C ASN A 4 -15.71 1.13 9.16
N GLN A 5 -15.53 0.05 8.40
CA GLN A 5 -14.74 -1.10 8.84
C GLN A 5 -13.27 -0.70 8.95
N LEU A 6 -12.72 -0.79 10.16
CA LEU A 6 -11.31 -0.48 10.42
C LEU A 6 -10.37 -1.55 9.88
N ALA A 7 -10.82 -2.80 9.87
CA ALA A 7 -10.01 -3.92 9.42
C ALA A 7 -10.82 -5.02 8.76
N VAL A 8 -10.25 -5.58 7.69
CA VAL A 8 -10.89 -6.58 6.83
C VAL A 8 -10.12 -7.89 6.83
N ASP A 9 -10.80 -8.96 6.43
CA ASP A 9 -10.16 -10.25 6.24
C ASP A 9 -9.31 -10.28 4.95
N ARG A 10 -8.63 -11.41 4.73
CA ARG A 10 -7.75 -11.61 3.57
C ARG A 10 -8.49 -11.53 2.22
N ARG A 11 -9.72 -12.04 2.12
CA ARG A 11 -10.47 -12.05 0.86
C ARG A 11 -10.96 -10.65 0.52
N ALA A 12 -11.49 -9.95 1.51
CA ALA A 12 -11.90 -8.56 1.38
C ALA A 12 -10.70 -7.65 1.05
N ALA A 13 -9.57 -7.79 1.74
CA ALA A 13 -8.35 -7.04 1.42
C ALA A 13 -7.88 -7.26 -0.03
N ALA A 14 -7.85 -8.53 -0.48
CA ALA A 14 -7.46 -8.86 -1.85
C ALA A 14 -8.41 -8.22 -2.88
N LYS A 15 -9.72 -8.28 -2.61
CA LYS A 15 -10.74 -7.63 -3.44
C LYS A 15 -10.59 -6.10 -3.47
N MET A 16 -10.33 -5.46 -2.32
CA MET A 16 -10.11 -4.02 -2.22
C MET A 16 -8.91 -3.56 -3.03
N LEU A 17 -7.83 -4.35 -3.04
CA LEU A 17 -6.63 -4.08 -3.84
C LEU A 17 -6.76 -4.53 -5.31
N GLY A 18 -7.85 -5.18 -5.71
CA GLY A 18 -8.04 -5.70 -7.08
C GLY A 18 -7.08 -6.84 -7.45
N ILE A 19 -6.57 -7.60 -6.48
CA ILE A 19 -5.59 -8.68 -6.70
C ILE A 19 -6.11 -10.05 -6.21
N GLY A 20 -5.44 -11.11 -6.66
CA GLY A 20 -5.69 -12.46 -6.16
C GLY A 20 -5.19 -12.68 -4.72
N PRO A 21 -5.82 -13.56 -3.91
CA PRO A 21 -5.40 -13.85 -2.54
C PRO A 21 -3.95 -14.35 -2.41
N THR A 22 -3.47 -15.09 -3.39
CA THR A 22 -2.07 -15.57 -3.46
C THR A 22 -1.11 -14.38 -3.59
N LYS A 23 -1.44 -13.40 -4.43
CA LYS A 23 -0.63 -12.20 -4.61
C LYS A 23 -0.62 -11.36 -3.34
N LEU A 24 -1.78 -11.21 -2.68
CA LEU A 24 -1.85 -10.54 -1.39
C LEU A 24 -0.88 -11.19 -0.40
N TRP A 25 -0.91 -12.52 -0.26
CA TRP A 25 -0.03 -13.23 0.67
C TRP A 25 1.47 -13.07 0.39
N GLN A 26 1.86 -12.90 -0.88
CA GLN A 26 3.26 -12.62 -1.25
C GLN A 26 3.71 -11.22 -0.85
N ILE A 27 2.81 -10.24 -0.88
CA ILE A 27 3.13 -8.85 -0.51
C ILE A 27 2.88 -8.54 0.96
N THR A 28 2.30 -9.46 1.73
CA THR A 28 2.08 -9.31 3.17
C THR A 28 3.37 -9.51 3.97
N TYR A 29 3.61 -8.67 4.98
CA TYR A 29 4.72 -8.79 5.94
C TYR A 29 4.70 -10.17 6.63
N PRO A 30 5.84 -10.87 6.78
CA PRO A 30 7.21 -10.42 6.56
C PRO A 30 7.75 -10.54 5.12
N ARG A 31 6.96 -11.08 4.18
CA ARG A 31 7.44 -11.31 2.80
C ARG A 31 7.41 -10.06 1.93
N GLY A 32 6.56 -9.11 2.28
CA GLY A 32 6.41 -7.87 1.53
C GLY A 32 5.94 -6.70 2.39
N PRO A 33 5.60 -5.58 1.74
CA PRO A 33 5.41 -4.30 2.41
C PRO A 33 4.05 -4.13 3.10
N VAL A 34 3.06 -4.97 2.82
CA VAL A 34 1.70 -4.79 3.36
C VAL A 34 1.61 -5.34 4.79
N PRO A 35 1.34 -4.51 5.81
CA PRO A 35 1.20 -4.99 7.18
C PRO A 35 -0.03 -5.88 7.34
N SER A 36 0.08 -6.88 8.22
CA SER A 36 -1.08 -7.64 8.70
C SER A 36 -0.93 -7.88 10.19
N PHE A 37 -2.07 -7.95 10.90
CA PHE A 37 -2.10 -8.22 12.32
C PHE A 37 -3.06 -9.37 12.61
N ARG A 38 -2.89 -10.01 13.79
CA ARG A 38 -3.74 -11.12 14.21
C ARG A 38 -4.68 -10.69 15.32
N VAL A 39 -5.94 -11.11 15.21
CA VAL A 39 -6.94 -11.06 16.28
C VAL A 39 -7.31 -12.51 16.59
N GLY A 40 -6.69 -13.07 17.64
CA GLY A 40 -6.71 -14.52 17.89
C GLY A 40 -6.12 -15.31 16.73
N ARG A 41 -6.91 -16.20 16.12
CA ARG A 41 -6.50 -16.99 14.95
C ARG A 41 -6.71 -16.28 13.61
N ALA A 42 -7.44 -15.16 13.60
CA ALA A 42 -7.78 -14.46 12.37
C ALA A 42 -6.70 -13.44 11.98
N VAL A 43 -6.23 -13.50 10.73
CA VAL A 43 -5.37 -12.46 10.15
C VAL A 43 -6.25 -11.35 9.56
N ARG A 44 -5.94 -10.11 9.91
CA ARG A 44 -6.65 -8.90 9.50
C ARG A 44 -5.71 -7.90 8.85
N TYR A 45 -6.28 -7.08 7.99
CA TYR A 45 -5.63 -5.97 7.31
C TYR A 45 -6.36 -4.69 7.67
N SER A 46 -5.62 -3.69 8.13
CA SER A 46 -6.16 -2.35 8.34
C SER A 46 -6.53 -1.74 6.99
N VAL A 47 -7.70 -1.12 6.88
CA VAL A 47 -8.07 -0.40 5.66
C VAL A 47 -7.14 0.79 5.43
N ALA A 48 -6.66 1.43 6.51
CA ALA A 48 -5.71 2.54 6.42
C ALA A 48 -4.37 2.08 5.83
N ASP A 49 -3.85 0.92 6.25
CA ASP A 49 -2.58 0.39 5.74
C ASP A 49 -2.69 -0.02 4.26
N LEU A 50 -3.82 -0.63 3.88
CA LEU A 50 -4.10 -0.96 2.48
C LEU A 50 -4.15 0.30 1.60
N ARG A 51 -4.72 1.39 2.11
CA ARG A 51 -4.77 2.68 1.42
C ARG A 51 -3.38 3.30 1.30
N ALA A 52 -2.62 3.35 2.39
CA ALA A 52 -1.25 3.86 2.40
C ALA A 52 -0.37 3.09 1.39
N PHE A 53 -0.51 1.77 1.32
CA PHE A 53 0.19 0.96 0.33
C PHE A 53 -0.15 1.36 -1.12
N VAL A 54 -1.41 1.65 -1.44
CA VAL A 54 -1.80 2.13 -2.78
C VAL A 54 -1.21 3.50 -3.06
N ASP A 55 -1.26 4.42 -2.09
CA ASP A 55 -0.71 5.77 -2.25
C ASP A 55 0.80 5.73 -2.47
N ASP A 56 1.53 4.87 -1.77
CA ASP A 56 2.96 4.64 -1.99
C ASP A 56 3.25 4.12 -3.39
N ARG A 57 2.48 3.14 -3.88
CA ARG A 57 2.64 2.62 -5.25
C ARG A 57 2.34 3.66 -6.32
N ARG A 58 1.35 4.53 -6.09
CA ARG A 58 1.04 5.64 -7.01
C ARG A 58 2.18 6.66 -7.02
N ARG A 59 2.76 6.97 -5.86
CA ARG A 59 3.90 7.87 -5.75
C ARG A 59 5.13 7.32 -6.47
N GLU A 60 5.51 6.07 -6.23
CA GLU A 60 6.60 5.38 -6.95
C GLU A 60 6.40 5.43 -8.48
N THR A 61 5.16 5.22 -8.93
CA THR A 61 4.82 5.27 -10.36
C THR A 61 4.94 6.69 -10.92
N ALA A 62 4.46 7.70 -10.18
CA ALA A 62 4.54 9.10 -10.57
C ALA A 62 6.00 9.59 -10.63
N GLU A 63 6.82 9.24 -9.64
CA GLU A 63 8.26 9.55 -9.61
C GLU A 63 8.98 8.95 -10.81
N ARG A 64 8.69 7.68 -11.14
CA ARG A 64 9.25 7.02 -12.32
C ARG A 64 8.84 7.72 -13.62
N ILE A 65 7.55 8.03 -13.78
CA ILE A 65 7.06 8.75 -14.95
C ILE A 65 7.73 10.13 -15.06
N ALA A 66 7.82 10.88 -13.95
CA ALA A 66 8.44 12.20 -13.92
C ALA A 66 9.92 12.17 -14.29
N LYS A 67 10.64 11.12 -13.88
CA LYS A 67 12.02 10.86 -14.28
C LYS A 67 12.14 10.57 -15.77
N ASP A 68 11.26 9.71 -16.31
CA ASP A 68 11.31 9.29 -17.71
C ASP A 68 11.00 10.45 -18.69
N ILE A 69 10.13 11.38 -18.29
CA ILE A 69 9.76 12.56 -19.10
C ILE A 69 10.64 13.79 -18.83
N GLY A 70 11.65 13.69 -17.96
CA GLY A 70 12.59 14.77 -17.65
C GLY A 70 12.03 15.93 -16.82
N LEU A 71 10.92 15.72 -16.11
CA LEU A 71 10.24 16.72 -15.27
C LEU A 71 10.65 16.69 -13.79
N MET A 72 11.51 15.74 -13.39
CA MET A 72 12.07 15.67 -12.04
C MET A 72 13.58 15.93 -12.13
N THR A 73 14.04 17.07 -11.62
CA THR A 73 15.48 17.37 -11.55
C THR A 73 16.08 16.70 -10.31
N ALA A 74 17.40 16.44 -10.31
CA ALA A 74 18.08 15.90 -9.14
C ALA A 74 17.94 16.78 -7.88
N ALA A 75 17.54 18.05 -8.02
CA ALA A 75 17.27 18.98 -6.93
C ALA A 75 15.93 18.67 -6.22
N ASP A 76 14.89 18.26 -6.96
CA ASP A 76 13.55 17.99 -6.41
C ASP A 76 13.52 16.75 -5.48
N LEU A 77 14.48 15.83 -5.64
CA LEU A 77 14.63 14.64 -4.80
C LEU A 77 15.32 14.94 -3.46
N LEU A 78 16.04 16.06 -3.34
CA LEU A 78 16.80 16.42 -2.13
C LEU A 78 16.01 17.30 -1.16
N GLU A 79 14.95 17.99 -1.60
CA GLU A 79 14.16 18.88 -0.73
C GLU A 79 13.07 18.16 0.10
N GLY A 80 12.94 16.84 -0.01
CA GLY A 80 12.05 16.02 0.81
C GLY A 80 12.49 15.82 2.27
N GLY A 81 13.67 16.33 2.66
CA GLY A 81 14.13 16.38 4.05
C GLY A 81 13.48 17.53 4.82
N ARG A 82 12.27 17.32 5.33
CA ARG A 82 11.61 18.18 6.34
C ARG A 82 12.35 18.13 7.69
N PRO A 83 12.05 19.08 8.59
CA PRO A 83 12.46 20.49 8.65
C PRO A 83 13.82 20.72 9.33
#